data_AF-A0A8J7WQD3-F1
#
_entry.id   AF-A0A8J7WQD3-F1
#
_cell.length_a   1.000
_cell.length_b   1.000
_cell.length_c   1.000
_cell.angle_alpha   90.00
_cell.angle_beta   90.00
_cell.angle_gamma   90.00
#
_symmetry.space_group_name_H-M   'P 1'
#
loop_
_entity.id
_entity.type
_entity.pdbx_description
1 polymer ?
#
loop_
_entity_poly.entity_id
_entity_poly.type
_entity_poly.pdbx_seq_one_letter_code
_entity_poly.pdbx_strand_id
1 'polypeptide(L)'
;MPRNTSSTHKGAARRALRRKQSGKPRRRLPPRLRRTLVWSLRGTLALLFIAVVYVGVTIYPYLSAPGTDRVAARVAEWGRDHHLSWAVTWLENRTYTAPPTGGALNTAQRLALLGGQDSAPHPRATASATAQADLPTNIPVQAAHPLPGEGVWHPVTYGPAARPVLEEAALRPDGLHTSKLAHAVWLSQKDLGFTLQPGYQQPGGSWPTPDSLSGALLKRLVATWNGGFKVHPDDALGGYYANGHTAVPLVAGRASEVFHRDGSLSIGAWGTDVVMSPDVLAVRQNLGLLVEHGRIQSTVGAGSGAQWGYTINNDFYIARSGVGVTSTGDIVYVSGPALSVSTLAHLLKAAGAVNAMELDINPDWVSFMTYSGSQSKPDPVKLWNFVQPANRYLQPSSRDFVSVHLR
;
A
#
# COMPACT_ATOMS: atom_id res chain seq x y z
N MET A 1 36.20 -37.68 113.61
CA MET A 1 36.57 -36.40 114.27
C MET A 1 37.78 -35.81 113.54
N PRO A 2 38.03 -34.49 113.55
CA PRO A 2 37.08 -33.39 113.34
C PRO A 2 37.59 -32.32 112.33
N ARG A 3 36.65 -31.48 111.83
CA ARG A 3 36.73 -30.03 111.50
C ARG A 3 37.89 -29.46 110.63
N ASN A 4 37.60 -28.82 109.46
CA ASN A 4 37.14 -27.42 109.21
C ASN A 4 38.34 -26.42 109.12
N THR A 5 38.42 -25.36 108.27
CA THR A 5 37.44 -24.54 107.51
C THR A 5 38.05 -23.87 106.25
N SER A 6 37.20 -23.56 105.24
CA SER A 6 37.18 -22.37 104.33
C SER A 6 38.47 -21.88 103.61
N SER A 7 38.49 -21.35 102.37
CA SER A 7 37.47 -20.93 101.37
C SER A 7 38.09 -21.04 99.94
N THR A 8 37.60 -20.50 98.80
CA THR A 8 36.49 -19.59 98.42
C THR A 8 35.98 -19.87 96.99
N HIS A 9 34.91 -19.19 96.58
CA HIS A 9 34.41 -18.89 95.21
C HIS A 9 34.33 -19.92 94.06
N LYS A 10 33.07 -20.12 93.65
CA LYS A 10 32.57 -20.80 92.43
C LYS A 10 32.91 -20.01 91.15
N GLY A 11 33.08 -20.72 90.02
CA GLY A 11 33.08 -20.12 88.67
C GLY A 11 33.08 -21.16 87.56
N ALA A 12 31.92 -21.54 87.03
CA ALA A 12 31.76 -22.70 86.14
C ALA A 12 32.28 -22.47 84.70
N ALA A 13 32.88 -23.51 84.13
CA ALA A 13 33.28 -23.53 82.72
C ALA A 13 32.06 -23.59 81.78
N ARG A 14 31.95 -22.64 80.83
CA ARG A 14 31.17 -22.82 79.60
C ARG A 14 31.93 -22.28 78.38
N ARG A 15 32.29 -23.20 77.49
CA ARG A 15 33.02 -22.97 76.24
C ARG A 15 32.10 -22.34 75.18
N ALA A 16 32.07 -21.02 75.09
CA ALA A 16 31.25 -20.31 74.11
C ALA A 16 31.91 -20.29 72.71
N LEU A 17 31.32 -21.01 71.75
CA LEU A 17 31.69 -20.97 70.33
C LEU A 17 31.33 -19.61 69.71
N ARG A 18 32.30 -18.68 69.71
CA ARG A 18 32.17 -17.37 69.05
C ARG A 18 32.18 -17.53 67.52
N ARG A 19 31.00 -17.72 66.93
CA ARG A 19 30.76 -17.77 65.47
C ARG A 19 31.22 -16.47 64.80
N LYS A 20 32.48 -16.42 64.33
CA LYS A 20 32.98 -15.35 63.45
C LYS A 20 32.20 -15.39 62.13
N GLN A 21 31.29 -14.43 61.92
CA GLN A 21 30.74 -14.16 60.58
C GLN A 21 31.80 -13.44 59.73
N SER A 22 32.61 -14.19 58.99
CA SER A 22 33.50 -13.64 57.95
C SER A 22 32.72 -13.40 56.64
N GLY A 23 32.03 -12.26 56.56
CA GLY A 23 31.22 -11.87 55.39
C GLY A 23 31.76 -10.65 54.66
N LYS A 24 32.74 -10.85 53.77
CA LYS A 24 33.34 -9.95 52.73
C LYS A 24 33.10 -8.43 52.86
N PRO A 25 34.15 -7.58 52.89
CA PRO A 25 33.96 -6.12 52.84
C PRO A 25 33.26 -5.74 51.54
N ARG A 26 32.09 -5.11 51.64
CA ARG A 26 31.42 -4.46 50.49
C ARG A 26 32.38 -3.40 49.94
N ARG A 27 33.00 -3.67 48.78
CA ARG A 27 33.84 -2.72 48.03
C ARG A 27 33.01 -1.46 47.76
N ARG A 28 33.13 -0.44 48.62
CA ARG A 28 32.49 0.86 48.41
C ARG A 28 33.24 1.54 47.28
N LEU A 29 32.60 1.58 46.10
CA LEU A 29 33.08 2.37 44.96
C LEU A 29 33.50 3.78 45.42
N PRO A 30 34.67 4.30 45.01
CA PRO A 30 35.15 5.61 45.44
C PRO A 30 34.10 6.71 45.20
N PRO A 31 33.99 7.71 46.08
CA PRO A 31 32.94 8.73 45.97
C PRO A 31 33.00 9.52 44.65
N ARG A 32 34.18 9.66 44.04
CA ARG A 32 34.35 10.23 42.68
C ARG A 32 33.68 9.35 41.60
N LEU A 33 33.92 8.04 41.62
CA LEU A 33 33.29 7.05 40.73
C LEU A 33 31.77 6.92 40.94
N ARG A 34 31.29 7.07 42.19
CA ARG A 34 29.83 7.13 42.46
C ARG A 34 29.19 8.38 41.88
N ARG A 35 29.85 9.55 41.96
CA ARG A 35 29.33 10.78 41.35
C ARG A 35 29.28 10.65 39.84
N THR A 36 30.33 10.18 39.17
CA THR A 36 30.32 10.00 37.71
C THR A 36 29.25 9.01 37.26
N LEU A 37 29.05 7.89 37.99
CA LEU A 37 27.98 6.92 37.68
C LEU A 37 26.57 7.50 37.85
N VAL A 38 26.33 8.32 38.87
CA VAL A 38 25.04 9.00 39.08
C VAL A 38 24.79 10.07 38.02
N TRP A 39 25.82 10.83 37.62
CA TRP A 39 25.72 11.79 36.52
C TRP A 39 25.50 11.09 35.17
N SER A 40 26.17 9.96 34.90
CA SER A 40 25.94 9.18 33.67
C SER A 40 24.52 8.60 33.65
N LEU A 41 24.03 8.04 34.75
CA LEU A 41 22.66 7.52 34.85
C LEU A 41 21.61 8.64 34.66
N ARG A 42 21.83 9.81 35.28
CA ARG A 42 20.97 10.99 35.08
C ARG A 42 21.00 11.49 33.64
N GLY A 43 22.17 11.52 33.01
CA GLY A 43 22.33 11.85 31.59
C GLY A 43 21.59 10.86 30.68
N THR A 44 21.74 9.55 30.92
CA THR A 44 21.00 8.52 30.18
C THR A 44 19.49 8.65 30.36
N LEU A 45 19.00 8.88 31.58
CA LEU A 45 17.58 9.10 31.85
C LEU A 45 17.04 10.38 31.20
N ALA A 46 17.83 11.46 31.18
CA ALA A 46 17.47 12.70 30.49
C ALA A 46 17.42 12.50 28.97
N LEU A 47 18.38 11.78 28.38
CA LEU A 47 18.37 11.45 26.96
C LEU A 47 17.19 10.54 26.58
N LEU A 48 16.87 9.53 27.41
CA LEU A 48 15.69 8.69 27.22
C LEU A 48 14.39 9.49 27.33
N PHE A 49 14.30 10.41 28.30
CA PHE A 49 13.14 11.30 28.42
C PHE A 49 13.00 12.21 27.20
N ILE A 50 14.08 12.83 26.73
CA ILE A 50 14.08 13.65 25.50
C ILE A 50 13.66 12.81 24.29
N ALA A 51 14.16 11.57 24.15
CA ALA A 51 13.76 10.67 23.07
C ALA A 51 12.27 10.29 23.14
N VAL A 52 11.75 9.98 24.33
CA VAL A 52 10.31 9.68 24.54
C VAL A 52 9.43 10.90 24.24
N VAL A 53 9.83 12.09 24.68
CA VAL A 53 9.12 13.34 24.36
C VAL A 53 9.17 13.64 22.86
N TYR A 54 10.34 13.47 22.23
CA TYR A 54 10.50 13.66 20.78
C TYR A 54 9.60 12.72 19.97
N VAL A 55 9.61 11.41 20.27
CA VAL A 55 8.72 10.44 19.63
C VAL A 55 7.26 10.79 19.91
N GLY A 56 6.89 11.08 21.16
CA GLY A 56 5.51 11.42 21.54
C GLY A 56 4.98 12.65 20.80
N VAL A 57 5.78 13.71 20.68
CA VAL A 57 5.40 14.96 19.98
C VAL A 57 5.33 14.75 18.46
N THR A 58 6.28 14.00 17.88
CA THR A 58 6.35 13.82 16.42
C THR A 58 5.39 12.77 15.88
N ILE A 59 5.04 11.74 16.66
CA ILE A 59 4.09 10.70 16.24
C ILE A 59 2.63 11.12 16.45
N TYR A 60 2.37 12.03 17.39
CA TYR A 60 1.01 12.49 17.70
C TYR A 60 0.23 12.97 16.47
N PRO A 61 0.77 13.84 15.58
CA PRO A 61 0.08 14.25 14.36
C PRO A 61 -0.34 13.09 13.46
N TYR A 62 0.46 12.03 13.34
CA TYR A 62 0.14 10.85 12.53
C TYR A 62 -0.99 10.03 13.15
N LEU A 63 -0.99 9.89 14.47
CA LEU A 63 -2.02 9.16 15.23
C LEU A 63 -3.34 9.94 15.32
N SER A 64 -3.30 11.28 15.32
CA SER A 64 -4.48 12.16 15.37
C SER A 64 -4.98 12.62 14.00
N ALA A 65 -4.26 12.36 12.91
CA ALA A 65 -4.64 12.79 11.56
C ALA A 65 -5.97 12.15 11.12
N PRO A 66 -6.77 12.83 10.27
CA PRO A 66 -8.07 12.33 9.81
C PRO A 66 -7.94 11.09 8.90
N GLY A 67 -9.08 10.59 8.42
CA GLY A 67 -9.12 9.48 7.46
C GLY A 67 -9.10 8.09 8.09
N THR A 68 -8.99 7.08 7.24
CA THR A 68 -9.28 5.68 7.57
C THR A 68 -8.06 4.82 7.91
N ASP A 69 -6.86 5.39 7.77
CA ASP A 69 -5.60 4.65 7.93
C ASP A 69 -5.49 3.97 9.29
N ARG A 70 -5.04 2.71 9.28
CA ARG A 70 -4.82 1.95 10.53
C ARG A 70 -3.66 2.54 11.33
N VAL A 71 -3.70 2.37 12.65
CA VAL A 71 -2.62 2.77 13.56
C VAL A 71 -1.26 2.20 13.12
N ALA A 72 -1.22 0.94 12.66
CA ALA A 72 0.01 0.32 12.13
C ALA A 72 0.58 1.08 10.92
N ALA A 73 -0.27 1.48 9.96
CA ALA A 73 0.14 2.28 8.81
C ALA A 73 0.64 3.66 9.25
N ARG A 74 -0.09 4.36 10.13
CA ARG A 74 0.29 5.68 10.67
C ARG A 74 1.66 5.67 11.37
N VAL A 75 1.96 4.61 12.14
CA VAL A 75 3.27 4.40 12.78
C VAL A 75 4.36 4.08 11.76
N ALA A 76 4.05 3.31 10.71
CA ALA A 76 4.99 3.00 9.64
C ALA A 76 5.32 4.22 8.77
N GLU A 77 4.33 5.07 8.47
CA GLU A 77 4.53 6.36 7.78
C GLU A 77 5.41 7.29 8.60
N TRP A 78 5.10 7.50 9.89
CA TRP A 78 5.96 8.26 10.81
C TRP A 78 7.40 7.72 10.80
N GLY A 79 7.57 6.39 10.86
CA GLY A 79 8.89 5.76 10.80
C GLY A 79 9.64 6.08 9.50
N ARG A 80 8.98 5.95 8.35
CA ARG A 80 9.56 6.30 7.02
C ARG A 80 10.00 7.77 6.98
N ASP A 81 9.15 8.68 7.43
CA ASP A 81 9.42 10.13 7.41
C ASP A 81 10.49 10.57 8.43
N HIS A 82 10.83 9.73 9.41
CA HIS A 82 11.89 9.98 10.41
C HIS A 82 13.18 9.17 10.14
N HIS A 83 13.44 8.83 8.86
CA HIS A 83 14.60 8.06 8.41
C HIS A 83 14.72 6.63 8.97
N LEU A 84 13.62 6.07 9.48
CA LEU A 84 13.54 4.68 9.96
C LEU A 84 12.97 3.71 8.91
N SER A 85 12.92 4.10 7.62
CA SER A 85 12.47 3.24 6.51
C SER A 85 13.14 1.87 6.50
N TRP A 86 14.44 1.80 6.86
CA TRP A 86 15.20 0.56 7.00
C TRP A 86 14.62 -0.37 8.09
N ALA A 87 14.15 0.18 9.21
CA ALA A 87 13.60 -0.57 10.34
C ALA A 87 12.17 -1.02 10.06
N VAL A 88 11.38 -0.16 9.40
CA VAL A 88 10.02 -0.49 8.92
C VAL A 88 10.10 -1.64 7.91
N THR A 89 10.93 -1.50 6.87
CA THR A 89 11.15 -2.53 5.85
C THR A 89 11.72 -3.83 6.45
N TRP A 90 12.63 -3.74 7.43
CA TRP A 90 13.13 -4.92 8.15
C TRP A 90 12.00 -5.65 8.91
N LEU A 91 11.10 -4.93 9.58
CA LEU A 91 9.98 -5.52 10.32
C LEU A 91 8.91 -6.10 9.39
N GLU A 92 8.60 -5.43 8.28
CA GLU A 92 7.73 -5.93 7.21
C GLU A 92 8.30 -7.24 6.64
N ASN A 93 9.59 -7.25 6.26
CA ASN A 93 10.30 -8.45 5.80
C ASN A 93 10.35 -9.58 6.86
N ARG A 94 10.40 -9.24 8.15
CA ARG A 94 10.45 -10.23 9.23
C ARG A 94 9.09 -10.86 9.55
N THR A 95 7.99 -10.19 9.22
CA THR A 95 6.62 -10.69 9.40
C THR A 95 6.04 -11.31 8.12
N TYR A 96 6.68 -11.11 6.96
CA TYR A 96 6.29 -11.76 5.71
C TYR A 96 6.21 -13.29 5.82
N THR A 97 5.10 -13.83 5.34
CA THR A 97 4.87 -15.26 5.16
C THR A 97 4.40 -15.46 3.73
N ALA A 98 5.10 -16.29 2.97
CA ALA A 98 4.71 -16.57 1.58
C ALA A 98 3.30 -17.18 1.51
N PRO A 99 2.46 -16.76 0.55
CA PRO A 99 1.15 -17.36 0.36
C PRO A 99 1.27 -18.83 -0.04
N PRO A 100 0.26 -19.67 0.27
CA PRO A 100 0.28 -21.08 -0.10
C PRO A 100 0.23 -21.24 -1.62
N THR A 101 1.09 -22.10 -2.15
CA THR A 101 1.01 -22.60 -3.53
C THR A 101 0.00 -23.75 -3.64
N GLY A 102 -0.65 -23.86 -4.79
CA GLY A 102 -1.72 -24.80 -5.08
C GLY A 102 -3.03 -24.43 -4.37
N GLY A 103 -3.84 -25.47 -4.15
CA GLY A 103 -5.18 -25.37 -3.59
C GLY A 103 -6.24 -24.94 -4.60
N ALA A 104 -7.49 -24.92 -4.15
CA ALA A 104 -8.66 -24.60 -4.95
C ALA A 104 -9.32 -23.29 -4.48
N LEU A 105 -9.95 -22.58 -5.41
CA LEU A 105 -10.82 -21.45 -5.10
C LEU A 105 -12.01 -21.90 -4.26
N ASN A 106 -12.34 -21.11 -3.23
CA ASN A 106 -13.54 -21.26 -2.41
C ASN A 106 -14.81 -20.80 -3.18
N THR A 107 -15.99 -21.03 -2.61
CA THR A 107 -17.27 -20.72 -3.27
C THR A 107 -17.42 -19.25 -3.67
N ALA A 108 -17.03 -18.31 -2.80
CA ALA A 108 -17.12 -16.88 -3.08
C ALA A 108 -16.15 -16.45 -4.20
N GLN A 109 -14.94 -17.01 -4.22
CA GLN A 109 -13.97 -16.79 -5.31
C GLN A 109 -14.49 -17.35 -6.64
N ARG A 110 -15.09 -18.55 -6.65
CA ARG A 110 -15.70 -19.12 -7.88
C ARG A 110 -16.87 -18.28 -8.37
N LEU A 111 -17.66 -17.71 -7.46
CA LEU A 111 -18.74 -16.79 -7.80
C LEU A 111 -18.20 -15.47 -8.38
N ALA A 112 -17.08 -14.97 -7.87
CA ALA A 112 -16.42 -13.77 -8.41
C ALA A 112 -15.92 -13.94 -9.86
N LEU A 113 -15.46 -15.14 -10.26
CA LEU A 113 -15.16 -15.44 -11.68
C LEU A 113 -16.39 -15.27 -12.59
N LEU A 114 -17.59 -15.51 -12.05
CA LEU A 114 -18.86 -15.45 -12.78
C LEU A 114 -19.53 -14.06 -12.70
N GLY A 115 -18.82 -13.02 -12.25
CA GLY A 115 -19.36 -11.66 -12.10
C GLY A 115 -20.26 -11.47 -10.87
N GLY A 116 -20.31 -12.44 -9.95
CA GLY A 116 -21.25 -12.45 -8.82
C GLY A 116 -20.83 -11.59 -7.62
N GLN A 117 -20.65 -10.29 -7.86
CA GLN A 117 -20.76 -9.23 -6.83
C GLN A 117 -22.02 -8.42 -7.16
N ASP A 118 -23.18 -8.83 -6.62
CA ASP A 118 -24.48 -8.12 -6.58
C ASP A 118 -24.82 -7.17 -7.76
N SER A 119 -24.53 -7.61 -8.98
CA SER A 119 -24.95 -6.91 -10.19
C SER A 119 -26.46 -7.05 -10.34
N ALA A 120 -27.19 -5.99 -9.99
CA ALA A 120 -28.63 -5.90 -10.21
C ALA A 120 -28.96 -6.22 -11.69
N PRO A 121 -30.08 -6.91 -11.99
CA PRO A 121 -30.39 -7.36 -13.34
C PRO A 121 -30.64 -6.15 -14.26
N HIS A 122 -29.63 -5.79 -15.04
CA HIS A 122 -29.73 -4.77 -16.08
C HIS A 122 -30.18 -5.39 -17.41
N PRO A 123 -30.98 -4.66 -18.23
CA PRO A 123 -31.46 -5.19 -19.50
C PRO A 123 -30.28 -5.46 -20.44
N ARG A 124 -30.20 -6.70 -20.95
CA ARG A 124 -29.24 -7.11 -21.97
C ARG A 124 -29.51 -6.34 -23.27
N ALA A 125 -28.87 -5.19 -23.43
CA ALA A 125 -28.85 -4.48 -24.70
C ALA A 125 -28.12 -5.34 -25.75
N THR A 126 -28.75 -5.58 -26.88
CA THR A 126 -28.09 -6.15 -28.06
C THR A 126 -27.18 -5.10 -28.67
N ALA A 127 -25.92 -5.08 -28.21
CA ALA A 127 -24.89 -4.22 -28.77
C ALA A 127 -24.72 -4.48 -30.28
N SER A 128 -24.64 -3.40 -31.06
CA SER A 128 -24.30 -3.50 -32.49
C SER A 128 -22.85 -3.96 -32.65
N ALA A 129 -22.50 -4.62 -33.76
CA ALA A 129 -21.16 -5.16 -33.99
C ALA A 129 -20.02 -4.12 -33.83
N THR A 130 -20.27 -2.86 -34.19
CA THR A 130 -19.35 -1.73 -33.95
C THR A 130 -19.21 -1.34 -32.48
N ALA A 131 -20.27 -1.47 -31.67
CA ALA A 131 -20.19 -1.26 -30.22
C ALA A 131 -19.48 -2.42 -29.49
N GLN A 132 -19.45 -3.61 -30.10
CA GLN A 132 -18.73 -4.77 -29.57
C GLN A 132 -17.23 -4.77 -29.93
N ALA A 133 -16.82 -4.06 -30.98
CA ALA A 133 -15.41 -3.87 -31.33
C ALA A 133 -14.64 -2.92 -30.38
N ASP A 134 -15.38 -2.13 -29.59
CA ASP A 134 -14.84 -1.20 -28.59
C ASP A 134 -14.64 -1.84 -27.20
N LEU A 135 -15.05 -3.09 -27.00
CA LEU A 135 -14.98 -3.80 -25.72
C LEU A 135 -13.67 -4.60 -25.59
N PRO A 136 -13.15 -4.79 -24.36
CA PRO A 136 -11.92 -5.52 -24.14
C PRO A 136 -12.08 -7.01 -24.47
N THR A 137 -11.07 -7.61 -25.09
CA THR A 137 -11.01 -9.07 -25.24
C THR A 137 -10.77 -9.73 -23.88
N ASN A 138 -11.44 -10.85 -23.60
CA ASN A 138 -11.24 -11.63 -22.38
C ASN A 138 -9.75 -11.91 -22.12
N ILE A 139 -9.36 -11.78 -20.85
CA ILE A 139 -7.98 -11.99 -20.39
C ILE A 139 -7.62 -13.47 -20.56
N PRO A 140 -6.51 -13.82 -21.25
CA PRO A 140 -6.03 -15.19 -21.28
C PRO A 140 -5.78 -15.74 -19.87
N VAL A 141 -6.20 -16.98 -19.61
CA VAL A 141 -5.99 -17.60 -18.30
C VAL A 141 -4.50 -17.84 -18.02
N GLN A 142 -4.07 -17.59 -16.78
CA GLN A 142 -2.66 -17.73 -16.36
C GLN A 142 -2.35 -19.09 -15.71
N ALA A 143 -3.37 -19.90 -15.45
CA ALA A 143 -3.26 -21.18 -14.77
C ALA A 143 -3.79 -22.34 -15.64
N ALA A 144 -3.23 -23.53 -15.43
CA ALA A 144 -3.68 -24.74 -16.11
C ALA A 144 -5.15 -25.05 -15.77
N HIS A 145 -5.84 -25.64 -16.76
CA HIS A 145 -7.28 -25.98 -16.74
C HIS A 145 -8.16 -24.75 -16.45
N PRO A 146 -8.61 -24.00 -17.48
CA PRO A 146 -9.46 -22.82 -17.32
C PRO A 146 -10.69 -23.12 -16.45
N LEU A 147 -11.03 -22.22 -15.53
CA LEU A 147 -12.29 -22.28 -14.78
C LEU A 147 -13.38 -21.48 -15.50
N PRO A 148 -14.67 -21.84 -15.34
CA PRO A 148 -15.78 -21.05 -15.88
C PRO A 148 -15.73 -19.59 -15.39
N GLY A 149 -15.84 -18.64 -16.32
CA GLY A 149 -15.77 -17.20 -16.04
C GLY A 149 -14.35 -16.63 -15.88
N GLU A 150 -13.32 -17.47 -15.85
CA GLU A 150 -11.95 -17.02 -15.61
C GLU A 150 -11.43 -16.10 -16.73
N GLY A 151 -11.05 -14.87 -16.37
CA GLY A 151 -10.62 -13.84 -17.31
C GLY A 151 -11.74 -13.24 -18.17
N VAL A 152 -13.00 -13.58 -17.91
CA VAL A 152 -14.16 -12.99 -18.60
C VAL A 152 -14.48 -11.63 -17.98
N TRP A 153 -14.69 -10.63 -18.83
CA TRP A 153 -15.13 -9.30 -18.42
C TRP A 153 -16.63 -9.25 -18.13
N HIS A 154 -17.02 -8.56 -17.06
CA HIS A 154 -18.40 -8.37 -16.63
C HIS A 154 -18.68 -6.86 -16.48
N PRO A 155 -19.69 -6.30 -17.16
CA PRO A 155 -20.05 -4.89 -17.03
C PRO A 155 -20.49 -4.49 -15.62
N VAL A 156 -19.86 -3.45 -15.07
CA VAL A 156 -20.19 -2.88 -13.75
C VAL A 156 -20.73 -1.46 -13.87
N THR A 157 -20.30 -0.69 -14.86
CA THR A 157 -20.88 0.64 -15.14
C THR A 157 -21.16 0.84 -16.61
N TYR A 158 -22.33 1.41 -16.90
CA TYR A 158 -22.77 1.77 -18.24
C TYR A 158 -22.74 3.29 -18.43
N GLY A 159 -22.22 3.73 -19.57
CA GLY A 159 -22.18 5.13 -19.96
C GLY A 159 -23.39 5.57 -20.79
N PRO A 160 -23.29 6.73 -21.46
CA PRO A 160 -24.26 7.15 -22.47
C PRO A 160 -24.53 6.05 -23.51
N ALA A 161 -25.77 5.99 -24.01
CA ALA A 161 -26.28 4.95 -24.91
C ALA A 161 -26.21 3.50 -24.37
N ALA A 162 -26.15 3.32 -23.04
CA ALA A 162 -26.19 2.00 -22.37
C ALA A 162 -25.09 1.03 -22.83
N ARG A 163 -23.92 1.55 -23.19
CA ARG A 163 -22.70 0.77 -23.44
C ARG A 163 -21.92 0.59 -22.13
N PRO A 164 -21.30 -0.58 -21.86
CA PRO A 164 -20.33 -0.71 -20.79
C PRO A 164 -19.19 0.30 -20.97
N VAL A 165 -18.77 0.90 -19.86
CA VAL A 165 -17.61 1.81 -19.80
C VAL A 165 -16.63 1.44 -18.69
N LEU A 166 -17.08 0.61 -17.74
CA LEU A 166 -16.25 -0.03 -16.73
C LEU A 166 -16.68 -1.49 -16.63
N GLU A 167 -15.73 -2.40 -16.88
CA GLU A 167 -15.92 -3.85 -16.73
C GLU A 167 -14.88 -4.44 -15.78
N GLU A 168 -15.28 -5.42 -14.98
CA GLU A 168 -14.40 -6.14 -14.04
C GLU A 168 -14.21 -7.59 -14.49
N ALA A 169 -13.01 -8.13 -14.31
CA ALA A 169 -12.68 -9.53 -14.53
C ALA A 169 -11.90 -10.10 -13.34
N ALA A 170 -12.07 -11.39 -13.07
CA ALA A 170 -11.30 -12.11 -12.07
C ALA A 170 -10.63 -13.35 -12.68
N LEU A 171 -9.42 -13.68 -12.23
CA LEU A 171 -8.66 -14.84 -12.69
C LEU A 171 -7.65 -15.32 -11.66
N ARG A 172 -7.23 -16.59 -11.72
CA ARG A 172 -6.05 -17.03 -10.95
C ARG A 172 -4.82 -16.28 -11.45
N PRO A 173 -3.96 -15.76 -10.56
CA PRO A 173 -2.89 -14.83 -10.94
C PRO A 173 -1.75 -15.51 -11.72
N ASP A 174 -1.47 -16.77 -11.39
CA ASP A 174 -0.48 -17.62 -12.04
C ASP A 174 -0.78 -19.11 -11.77
N GLY A 175 -0.02 -20.00 -12.40
CA GLY A 175 -0.15 -21.46 -12.22
C GLY A 175 0.30 -22.01 -10.86
N LEU A 176 0.89 -21.19 -9.97
CA LEU A 176 1.34 -21.60 -8.64
C LEU A 176 0.34 -21.22 -7.55
N HIS A 177 -0.27 -20.04 -7.59
CA HIS A 177 -1.14 -19.50 -6.55
C HIS A 177 -2.63 -19.77 -6.83
N THR A 178 -2.98 -21.01 -7.20
CA THR A 178 -4.31 -21.40 -7.73
C THR A 178 -5.47 -21.28 -6.75
N SER A 179 -5.20 -21.06 -5.45
CA SER A 179 -6.19 -20.73 -4.41
C SER A 179 -6.43 -19.22 -4.24
N LYS A 180 -5.82 -18.37 -5.08
CA LYS A 180 -5.93 -16.90 -5.07
C LYS A 180 -6.56 -16.39 -6.36
N LEU A 181 -7.07 -15.17 -6.31
CA LEU A 181 -7.53 -14.41 -7.48
C LEU A 181 -6.74 -13.11 -7.58
N ALA A 182 -6.40 -12.74 -8.82
CA ALA A 182 -6.22 -11.37 -9.22
C ALA A 182 -7.53 -10.83 -9.80
N HIS A 183 -7.68 -9.51 -9.76
CA HIS A 183 -8.82 -8.78 -10.27
C HIS A 183 -8.31 -7.70 -11.22
N ALA A 184 -8.98 -7.55 -12.35
CA ALA A 184 -8.67 -6.57 -13.38
C ALA A 184 -9.90 -5.70 -13.63
N VAL A 185 -9.68 -4.45 -14.01
CA VAL A 185 -10.72 -3.49 -14.38
C VAL A 185 -10.33 -2.83 -15.69
N TRP A 186 -11.22 -2.82 -16.67
CA TRP A 186 -11.08 -2.05 -17.90
C TRP A 186 -11.97 -0.80 -17.82
N LEU A 187 -11.44 0.34 -18.30
CA LEU A 187 -12.09 1.64 -18.24
C LEU A 187 -11.99 2.37 -19.59
N SER A 188 -13.14 2.58 -20.24
CA SER A 188 -13.27 3.29 -21.53
C SER A 188 -12.94 4.77 -21.38
N GLN A 189 -11.86 5.25 -22.00
CA GLN A 189 -11.50 6.67 -21.95
C GLN A 189 -12.45 7.57 -22.76
N LYS A 190 -13.23 6.99 -23.68
CA LYS A 190 -14.20 7.71 -24.51
C LYS A 190 -15.31 8.34 -23.67
N ASP A 191 -15.70 7.67 -22.58
CA ASP A 191 -16.83 8.04 -21.73
C ASP A 191 -16.40 8.37 -20.29
N LEU A 192 -15.14 8.14 -19.91
CA LEU A 192 -14.59 8.34 -18.56
C LEU A 192 -13.46 9.37 -18.50
N GLY A 193 -13.51 10.25 -17.51
CA GLY A 193 -12.48 11.23 -17.17
C GLY A 193 -11.77 10.88 -15.86
N PHE A 194 -10.48 11.15 -15.79
CA PHE A 194 -9.59 10.78 -14.69
C PHE A 194 -9.02 12.04 -14.01
N THR A 195 -9.08 12.08 -12.68
CA THR A 195 -8.52 13.19 -11.89
C THR A 195 -7.64 12.64 -10.78
N LEU A 196 -6.39 13.08 -10.75
CA LEU A 196 -5.46 12.87 -9.64
C LEU A 196 -5.84 13.78 -8.47
N GLN A 197 -6.13 13.16 -7.33
CA GLN A 197 -6.44 13.81 -6.05
C GLN A 197 -5.18 13.71 -5.16
N PRO A 198 -4.62 14.82 -4.66
CA PRO A 198 -3.50 14.80 -3.73
C PRO A 198 -3.97 14.36 -2.35
N GLY A 199 -3.14 13.66 -1.58
CA GLY A 199 -3.38 13.45 -0.16
C GLY A 199 -2.96 14.65 0.70
N TYR A 200 -3.42 14.70 1.95
CA TYR A 200 -3.01 15.73 2.91
C TYR A 200 -1.56 15.57 3.41
N GLN A 201 -0.90 14.44 3.14
CA GLN A 201 0.50 14.17 3.51
C GLN A 201 1.40 13.96 2.28
N GLN A 202 0.98 13.14 1.31
CA GLN A 202 1.67 12.95 0.03
C GLN A 202 0.83 13.56 -1.10
N PRO A 203 1.42 14.35 -2.01
CA PRO A 203 2.86 14.56 -2.24
C PRO A 203 3.51 15.62 -1.34
N GLY A 204 2.77 16.18 -0.37
CA GLY A 204 3.18 17.36 0.38
C GLY A 204 2.80 18.66 -0.32
N GLY A 205 3.06 19.80 0.33
CA GLY A 205 2.57 21.11 -0.14
C GLY A 205 1.08 21.34 0.17
N SER A 206 0.44 22.24 -0.57
CA SER A 206 -0.99 22.55 -0.47
C SER A 206 -1.57 22.67 -1.87
N TRP A 207 -2.79 22.18 -2.06
CA TRP A 207 -3.38 21.97 -3.39
C TRP A 207 -4.83 22.47 -3.42
N PRO A 208 -5.30 22.99 -4.57
CA PRO A 208 -6.71 23.38 -4.76
C PRO A 208 -7.62 22.15 -4.95
N THR A 209 -7.05 21.04 -5.43
CA THR A 209 -7.72 19.74 -5.54
C THR A 209 -7.79 19.09 -4.15
N PRO A 210 -8.97 18.63 -3.67
CA PRO A 210 -9.14 18.15 -2.30
C PRO A 210 -8.59 16.73 -2.10
N ASP A 211 -8.35 16.40 -0.82
CA ASP A 211 -7.89 15.09 -0.35
C ASP A 211 -8.99 14.03 -0.17
N SER A 212 -10.21 14.37 -0.58
CA SER A 212 -11.42 13.63 -0.30
C SER A 212 -12.56 14.01 -1.25
N LEU A 213 -13.36 13.02 -1.63
CA LEU A 213 -14.50 13.21 -2.53
C LEU A 213 -15.75 13.56 -1.72
N SER A 214 -16.31 14.74 -1.98
CA SER A 214 -17.54 15.21 -1.36
C SER A 214 -18.31 16.17 -2.28
N GLY A 215 -19.58 16.42 -1.97
CA GLY A 215 -20.41 17.39 -2.67
C GLY A 215 -20.48 17.16 -4.18
N ALA A 216 -19.98 18.12 -4.97
CA ALA A 216 -19.99 18.05 -6.42
C ALA A 216 -19.15 16.89 -6.99
N LEU A 217 -18.08 16.47 -6.30
CA LEU A 217 -17.19 15.39 -6.74
C LEU A 217 -17.81 13.99 -6.65
N LEU A 218 -18.98 13.84 -6.00
CA LEU A 218 -19.74 12.59 -5.98
C LEU A 218 -20.62 12.42 -7.23
N LYS A 219 -20.94 13.52 -7.92
CA LYS A 219 -21.74 13.47 -9.14
C LYS A 219 -20.98 12.73 -10.22
N ARG A 220 -21.61 11.69 -10.78
CA ARG A 220 -21.05 10.87 -11.87
C ARG A 220 -19.75 10.13 -11.52
N LEU A 221 -19.39 10.04 -10.24
CA LEU A 221 -18.28 9.23 -9.75
C LEU A 221 -18.59 7.75 -10.03
N VAL A 222 -17.67 7.04 -10.68
CA VAL A 222 -17.82 5.60 -11.01
C VAL A 222 -16.74 4.73 -10.39
N ALA A 223 -15.53 5.25 -10.20
CA ALA A 223 -14.44 4.50 -9.59
C ALA A 223 -13.42 5.40 -8.86
N THR A 224 -12.63 4.78 -7.98
CA THR A 224 -11.41 5.33 -7.40
C THR A 224 -10.34 4.25 -7.27
N TRP A 225 -9.06 4.63 -7.34
CA TRP A 225 -7.94 3.73 -7.06
C TRP A 225 -6.77 4.43 -6.38
N ASN A 226 -5.89 3.65 -5.74
CA ASN A 226 -4.75 4.15 -4.98
C ASN A 226 -3.65 4.76 -5.86
N GLY A 227 -2.99 5.82 -5.39
CA GLY A 227 -1.71 6.27 -5.94
C GLY A 227 -0.59 5.25 -5.72
N GLY A 228 0.63 5.66 -6.06
CA GLY A 228 1.81 4.82 -5.87
C GLY A 228 2.57 5.07 -4.56
N PHE A 229 3.86 4.70 -4.56
CA PHE A 229 4.77 4.91 -3.44
C PHE A 229 4.92 6.41 -3.08
N LYS A 230 5.48 6.67 -1.89
CA LYS A 230 5.78 8.03 -1.41
C LYS A 230 6.74 8.74 -2.37
N VAL A 231 6.34 9.91 -2.88
CA VAL A 231 7.27 10.81 -3.59
C VAL A 231 8.22 11.51 -2.61
N HIS A 232 7.87 11.58 -1.31
CA HIS A 232 8.77 12.02 -0.24
C HIS A 232 8.72 11.02 0.93
N PRO A 233 9.86 10.42 1.38
CA PRO A 233 11.24 10.80 1.09
C PRO A 233 11.88 10.03 -0.09
N ASP A 234 11.16 9.88 -1.20
CA ASP A 234 11.59 9.24 -2.45
C ASP A 234 11.55 7.68 -2.50
N ASP A 235 10.46 7.08 -1.98
CA ASP A 235 10.17 5.65 -2.22
C ASP A 235 9.72 5.41 -3.69
N ALA A 236 9.11 6.41 -4.32
CA ALA A 236 8.65 6.37 -5.71
C ALA A 236 9.77 6.58 -6.74
N LEU A 237 10.91 7.16 -6.34
CA LEU A 237 12.05 7.49 -7.19
C LEU A 237 11.69 8.43 -8.36
N GLY A 238 10.68 9.28 -8.17
CA GLY A 238 10.00 10.04 -9.21
C GLY A 238 9.14 11.18 -8.66
N GLY A 239 8.78 12.10 -9.55
CA GLY A 239 8.15 13.37 -9.20
C GLY A 239 6.62 13.39 -9.12
N TYR A 240 6.12 14.56 -8.71
CA TYR A 240 4.70 14.91 -8.69
C TYR A 240 4.51 16.36 -9.17
N TYR A 241 3.67 16.53 -10.17
CA TYR A 241 3.25 17.82 -10.72
C TYR A 241 1.71 17.88 -10.81
N ALA A 242 1.10 18.99 -10.46
CA ALA A 242 -0.31 19.27 -10.76
C ALA A 242 -0.59 20.77 -10.84
N ASN A 243 -1.49 21.19 -11.72
CA ASN A 243 -2.00 22.57 -11.79
C ASN A 243 -0.91 23.67 -11.86
N GLY A 244 0.19 23.41 -12.58
CA GLY A 244 1.32 24.35 -12.69
C GLY A 244 2.31 24.32 -11.52
N HIS A 245 2.06 23.51 -10.48
CA HIS A 245 2.91 23.38 -9.30
C HIS A 245 3.62 22.01 -9.27
N THR A 246 4.91 22.02 -8.95
CA THR A 246 5.74 20.81 -8.80
C THR A 246 6.08 20.63 -7.33
N ALA A 247 5.66 19.51 -6.71
CA ALA A 247 6.08 19.19 -5.34
C ALA A 247 7.39 18.41 -5.30
N VAL A 248 7.59 17.49 -6.25
CA VAL A 248 8.84 16.76 -6.46
C VAL A 248 9.18 16.79 -7.95
N PRO A 249 10.40 17.17 -8.37
CA PRO A 249 10.75 17.28 -9.79
C PRO A 249 10.51 15.99 -10.59
N LEU A 250 9.96 16.11 -11.79
CA LEU A 250 9.75 14.99 -12.69
C LEU A 250 11.09 14.48 -13.24
N VAL A 251 11.28 13.15 -13.22
CA VAL A 251 12.51 12.45 -13.59
C VAL A 251 12.29 11.73 -14.92
N ALA A 252 13.24 11.87 -15.86
CA ALA A 252 13.20 11.19 -17.15
C ALA A 252 13.31 9.67 -17.01
N GLY A 253 12.62 8.92 -17.87
CA GLY A 253 12.59 7.46 -17.88
C GLY A 253 11.75 6.81 -16.77
N ARG A 254 11.23 7.58 -15.80
CA ARG A 254 10.27 7.07 -14.81
C ARG A 254 8.90 6.86 -15.45
N ALA A 255 8.16 5.85 -15.00
CA ALA A 255 6.80 5.66 -15.44
C ALA A 255 5.90 6.76 -14.88
N SER A 256 5.01 7.27 -15.73
CA SER A 256 4.16 8.41 -15.44
C SER A 256 2.69 8.13 -15.76
N GLU A 257 1.83 8.32 -14.77
CA GLU A 257 0.42 8.63 -14.98
C GLU A 257 0.31 10.12 -15.33
N VAL A 258 -0.07 10.43 -16.57
CA VAL A 258 -0.21 11.80 -17.08
C VAL A 258 -1.69 12.11 -17.29
N PHE A 259 -2.22 13.01 -16.48
CA PHE A 259 -3.62 13.43 -16.50
C PHE A 259 -3.75 14.70 -17.33
N HIS A 260 -4.66 14.68 -18.31
CA HIS A 260 -4.83 15.74 -19.29
C HIS A 260 -6.06 16.61 -19.01
N ARG A 261 -6.07 17.83 -19.55
CA ARG A 261 -7.16 18.81 -19.38
C ARG A 261 -8.51 18.37 -19.93
N ASP A 262 -8.54 17.47 -20.91
CA ASP A 262 -9.77 16.88 -21.44
C ASP A 262 -10.34 15.77 -20.52
N GLY A 263 -9.58 15.38 -19.49
CA GLY A 263 -9.88 14.27 -18.59
C GLY A 263 -9.26 12.94 -19.01
N SER A 264 -8.51 12.84 -20.10
CA SER A 264 -7.81 11.61 -20.47
C SER A 264 -6.57 11.36 -19.61
N LEU A 265 -6.16 10.10 -19.55
CA LEU A 265 -4.98 9.59 -18.87
C LEU A 265 -4.05 8.95 -19.92
N SER A 266 -2.75 9.21 -19.81
CA SER A 266 -1.70 8.52 -20.58
C SER A 266 -0.70 7.86 -19.63
N ILE A 267 -0.15 6.72 -20.03
CA ILE A 267 0.83 5.96 -19.25
C ILE A 267 2.04 5.64 -20.14
N GLY A 268 3.23 5.99 -19.66
CA GLY A 268 4.48 5.77 -20.39
C GLY A 268 5.71 6.28 -19.66
N ALA A 269 6.89 6.13 -20.27
CA ALA A 269 8.15 6.62 -19.74
C ALA A 269 8.30 8.14 -19.99
N TRP A 270 8.54 8.90 -18.92
CA TRP A 270 8.65 10.36 -18.98
C TRP A 270 9.85 10.83 -19.83
N GLY A 271 9.61 11.81 -20.70
CA GLY A 271 10.63 12.33 -21.63
C GLY A 271 10.78 11.50 -22.92
N THR A 272 10.02 10.42 -23.09
CA THR A 272 10.08 9.56 -24.29
C THR A 272 8.69 9.22 -24.83
N ASP A 273 7.88 8.47 -24.09
CA ASP A 273 6.48 8.17 -24.45
C ASP A 273 5.55 9.35 -24.16
N VAL A 274 5.78 10.00 -23.03
CA VAL A 274 4.97 11.12 -22.52
C VAL A 274 5.89 12.27 -22.11
N VAL A 275 5.50 13.49 -22.44
CA VAL A 275 6.31 14.71 -22.24
C VAL A 275 5.43 15.83 -21.68
N MET A 276 6.05 16.90 -21.17
CA MET A 276 5.31 18.08 -20.73
C MET A 276 4.77 18.85 -21.94
N SER A 277 3.48 19.17 -21.91
CA SER A 277 2.77 19.94 -22.94
C SER A 277 1.62 20.74 -22.31
N PRO A 278 1.04 21.74 -22.99
CA PRO A 278 0.04 22.65 -22.40
C PRO A 278 -1.25 21.96 -21.90
N ASP A 279 -1.58 20.80 -22.47
CA ASP A 279 -2.70 19.92 -22.12
C ASP A 279 -2.45 19.06 -20.87
N VAL A 280 -1.20 18.92 -20.41
CA VAL A 280 -0.90 18.23 -19.14
C VAL A 280 -1.45 19.03 -17.95
N LEU A 281 -2.35 18.40 -17.20
CA LEU A 281 -2.94 18.94 -15.98
C LEU A 281 -2.18 18.47 -14.73
N ALA A 282 -1.81 17.18 -14.69
CA ALA A 282 -1.01 16.60 -13.62
C ALA A 282 -0.14 15.43 -14.14
N VAL A 283 0.96 15.15 -13.42
CA VAL A 283 1.84 14.01 -13.64
C VAL A 283 2.19 13.39 -12.29
N ARG A 284 1.94 12.09 -12.14
CA ARG A 284 2.32 11.31 -10.96
C ARG A 284 3.25 10.19 -11.39
N GLN A 285 4.48 10.17 -10.86
CA GLN A 285 5.49 9.20 -11.28
C GLN A 285 5.68 8.05 -10.28
N ASN A 286 6.09 6.90 -10.80
CA ASN A 286 6.62 5.79 -10.03
C ASN A 286 7.78 5.14 -10.82
N LEU A 287 8.80 4.68 -10.11
CA LEU A 287 9.58 3.47 -10.42
C LEU A 287 9.91 3.27 -11.92
N GLY A 288 9.63 2.10 -12.50
CA GLY A 288 9.79 1.84 -13.93
C GLY A 288 8.47 1.42 -14.58
N LEU A 289 8.45 1.31 -15.91
CA LEU A 289 7.37 0.64 -16.62
C LEU A 289 7.52 -0.88 -16.45
N LEU A 290 6.48 -1.54 -15.93
CA LEU A 290 6.36 -3.01 -15.90
C LEU A 290 6.19 -3.60 -17.30
N VAL A 291 5.44 -2.88 -18.14
CA VAL A 291 5.22 -3.20 -19.55
C VAL A 291 5.54 -1.93 -20.34
N GLU A 292 6.34 -2.07 -21.39
CA GLU A 292 6.77 -0.98 -22.27
C GLU A 292 6.67 -1.45 -23.72
N HIS A 293 5.87 -0.76 -24.54
CA HIS A 293 5.55 -1.11 -25.93
C HIS A 293 5.15 -2.59 -26.12
N GLY A 294 4.38 -3.13 -25.16
CA GLY A 294 3.92 -4.52 -25.13
C GLY A 294 4.97 -5.55 -24.69
N ARG A 295 6.16 -5.13 -24.24
CA ARG A 295 7.22 -6.00 -23.70
C ARG A 295 7.24 -5.90 -22.17
N ILE A 296 7.33 -7.04 -21.49
CA ILE A 296 7.45 -7.08 -20.03
C ILE A 296 8.90 -6.77 -19.66
N GLN A 297 9.11 -5.79 -18.80
CA GLN A 297 10.43 -5.40 -18.29
C GLN A 297 10.79 -6.08 -16.96
N SER A 298 9.79 -6.56 -16.21
CA SER A 298 9.96 -7.26 -14.94
C SER A 298 9.85 -8.79 -15.09
N THR A 299 10.94 -9.43 -15.50
CA THR A 299 11.06 -10.90 -15.45
C THR A 299 11.32 -11.41 -14.01
N VAL A 300 11.10 -12.70 -13.77
CA VAL A 300 11.32 -13.33 -12.45
C VAL A 300 12.79 -13.14 -12.00
N GLY A 301 12.99 -12.69 -10.75
CA GLY A 301 14.31 -12.36 -10.21
C GLY A 301 14.98 -11.12 -10.83
N ALA A 302 14.32 -10.39 -11.74
CA ALA A 302 14.88 -9.20 -12.36
C ALA A 302 14.49 -7.91 -11.63
N GLY A 303 15.50 -7.12 -11.33
CA GLY A 303 15.39 -5.78 -10.79
C GLY A 303 15.79 -5.66 -9.33
N SER A 304 16.12 -4.44 -8.94
CA SER A 304 16.43 -4.05 -7.57
C SER A 304 15.24 -3.38 -6.88
N GLY A 305 15.35 -3.13 -5.58
CA GLY A 305 14.39 -2.27 -4.87
C GLY A 305 14.28 -0.86 -5.46
N ALA A 306 15.31 -0.40 -6.21
CA ALA A 306 15.30 0.88 -6.92
C ALA A 306 14.61 0.83 -8.31
N GLN A 307 14.12 -0.34 -8.72
CA GLN A 307 13.31 -0.52 -9.92
C GLN A 307 11.86 -0.88 -9.58
N TRP A 308 11.61 -1.71 -8.56
CA TRP A 308 10.28 -2.27 -8.27
C TRP A 308 9.88 -2.24 -6.78
N GLY A 309 10.45 -1.32 -6.00
CA GLY A 309 10.19 -1.18 -4.57
C GLY A 309 10.91 -2.21 -3.69
N TYR A 310 11.18 -1.83 -2.43
CA TYR A 310 11.98 -2.65 -1.52
C TYR A 310 11.23 -3.87 -0.97
N THR A 311 11.39 -5.02 -1.63
CA THR A 311 11.08 -6.36 -1.10
C THR A 311 12.29 -7.29 -1.32
N ILE A 312 12.41 -8.40 -0.59
CA ILE A 312 13.57 -9.30 -0.74
C ILE A 312 13.58 -9.90 -2.15
N ASN A 313 14.60 -9.55 -2.93
CA ASN A 313 14.82 -9.94 -4.34
C ASN A 313 13.63 -9.70 -5.29
N ASN A 314 12.65 -8.91 -4.89
CA ASN A 314 11.39 -8.73 -5.61
C ASN A 314 10.51 -10.00 -5.78
N ASP A 315 10.86 -11.09 -5.08
CA ASP A 315 10.20 -12.41 -5.15
C ASP A 315 8.99 -12.53 -4.21
N PHE A 316 8.61 -11.45 -3.54
CA PHE A 316 7.50 -11.44 -2.58
C PHE A 316 6.14 -11.38 -3.29
N TYR A 317 5.29 -12.35 -2.94
CA TYR A 317 3.89 -12.43 -3.34
C TYR A 317 3.02 -11.79 -2.26
N ILE A 318 2.63 -10.53 -2.51
CA ILE A 318 1.93 -9.67 -1.55
C ILE A 318 0.73 -9.00 -2.23
N ALA A 319 0.02 -8.13 -1.50
CA ALA A 319 -0.88 -7.20 -2.16
C ALA A 319 -0.08 -6.34 -3.16
N ARG A 320 -0.48 -6.29 -4.43
CA ARG A 320 0.08 -5.32 -5.39
C ARG A 320 -1.03 -4.74 -6.23
N SER A 321 -0.81 -3.54 -6.73
CA SER A 321 -1.65 -2.90 -7.73
C SER A 321 -0.80 -2.28 -8.84
N GLY A 322 -1.37 -2.17 -10.03
CA GLY A 322 -0.75 -1.51 -11.17
C GLY A 322 -1.80 -1.02 -12.15
N VAL A 323 -1.40 -0.09 -13.01
CA VAL A 323 -2.24 0.54 -14.01
C VAL A 323 -1.51 0.59 -15.35
N GLY A 324 -2.24 0.47 -16.44
CA GLY A 324 -1.71 0.52 -17.79
C GLY A 324 -2.70 1.07 -18.80
N VAL A 325 -2.18 1.37 -19.99
CA VAL A 325 -2.94 1.85 -21.14
C VAL A 325 -2.85 0.82 -22.25
N THR A 326 -3.98 0.55 -22.89
CA THR A 326 -4.11 -0.37 -24.04
C THR A 326 -3.70 0.32 -25.35
N SER A 327 -3.55 -0.45 -26.43
CA SER A 327 -3.28 0.11 -27.77
C SER A 327 -4.42 0.97 -28.33
N THR A 328 -5.65 0.85 -27.80
CA THR A 328 -6.79 1.72 -28.17
C THR A 328 -6.86 2.99 -27.32
N GLY A 329 -5.98 3.12 -26.32
CA GLY A 329 -5.97 4.24 -25.38
C GLY A 329 -6.83 4.02 -24.14
N ASP A 330 -7.56 2.91 -24.00
CA ASP A 330 -8.36 2.60 -22.80
C ASP A 330 -7.47 2.18 -21.62
N ILE A 331 -7.93 2.43 -20.39
CA ILE A 331 -7.16 2.18 -19.17
C ILE A 331 -7.48 0.80 -18.59
N VAL A 332 -6.47 0.13 -18.08
CA VAL A 332 -6.57 -1.14 -17.35
C VAL A 332 -5.92 -0.99 -15.99
N TYR A 333 -6.62 -1.39 -14.94
CA TYR A 333 -6.08 -1.54 -13.59
C TYR A 333 -6.05 -3.04 -13.22
N VAL A 334 -5.03 -3.47 -12.49
CA VAL A 334 -4.94 -4.84 -11.94
C VAL A 334 -4.51 -4.77 -10.48
N SER A 335 -5.16 -5.56 -9.61
CA SER A 335 -4.63 -5.82 -8.27
C SER A 335 -5.03 -7.18 -7.70
N GLY A 336 -4.37 -7.60 -6.64
CA GLY A 336 -4.66 -8.86 -5.95
C GLY A 336 -3.77 -9.05 -4.71
N PRO A 337 -4.13 -9.99 -3.80
CA PRO A 337 -3.51 -10.15 -2.49
C PRO A 337 -2.19 -10.94 -2.47
N ALA A 338 -1.77 -11.53 -3.60
CA ALA A 338 -0.67 -12.48 -3.67
C ALA A 338 0.00 -12.43 -5.05
N LEU A 339 0.56 -11.27 -5.40
CA LEU A 339 1.23 -11.01 -6.68
C LEU A 339 2.72 -10.74 -6.46
N SER A 340 3.57 -11.34 -7.30
CA SER A 340 4.91 -10.82 -7.56
C SER A 340 4.83 -9.69 -8.61
N VAL A 341 5.91 -8.94 -8.80
CA VAL A 341 5.98 -7.92 -9.87
C VAL A 341 5.88 -8.54 -11.25
N SER A 342 6.51 -9.70 -11.45
CA SER A 342 6.39 -10.44 -12.71
C SER A 342 4.94 -10.89 -12.92
N THR A 343 4.26 -11.40 -11.88
CA THR A 343 2.84 -11.78 -11.95
C THR A 343 1.96 -10.58 -12.34
N LEU A 344 2.15 -9.42 -11.69
CA LEU A 344 1.42 -8.19 -11.99
C LEU A 344 1.64 -7.72 -13.44
N ALA A 345 2.87 -7.73 -13.93
CA ALA A 345 3.21 -7.32 -15.30
C ALA A 345 2.61 -8.25 -16.37
N HIS A 346 2.64 -9.57 -16.12
CA HIS A 346 1.98 -10.53 -17.01
C HIS A 346 0.47 -10.32 -17.05
N LEU A 347 -0.18 -10.05 -15.91
CA LEU A 347 -1.62 -9.78 -15.84
C LEU A 347 -2.00 -8.46 -16.55
N LEU A 348 -1.24 -7.37 -16.34
CA LEU A 348 -1.47 -6.09 -17.02
C LEU A 348 -1.35 -6.24 -18.54
N LYS A 349 -0.31 -6.94 -19.02
CA LYS A 349 -0.15 -7.24 -20.45
C LYS A 349 -1.26 -8.17 -20.98
N ALA A 350 -1.65 -9.20 -20.22
CA ALA A 350 -2.70 -10.13 -20.61
C ALA A 350 -4.08 -9.46 -20.72
N ALA A 351 -4.32 -8.43 -19.90
CA ALA A 351 -5.49 -7.56 -19.97
C ALA A 351 -5.40 -6.47 -21.07
N GLY A 352 -4.33 -6.48 -21.88
CA GLY A 352 -4.20 -5.66 -23.09
C GLY A 352 -3.33 -4.40 -22.95
N ALA A 353 -2.70 -4.16 -21.80
CA ALA A 353 -1.84 -2.98 -21.63
C ALA A 353 -0.56 -3.08 -22.48
N VAL A 354 -0.28 -2.02 -23.24
CA VAL A 354 0.98 -1.85 -24.00
C VAL A 354 2.03 -1.09 -23.20
N ASN A 355 1.61 -0.12 -22.39
CA ASN A 355 2.43 0.52 -21.37
C ASN A 355 1.75 0.33 -20.01
N ALA A 356 2.48 -0.07 -18.98
CA ALA A 356 1.92 -0.28 -17.64
C ALA A 356 2.97 -0.10 -16.54
N MET A 357 2.53 0.28 -15.34
CA MET A 357 3.36 0.58 -14.18
C MET A 357 2.78 0.04 -12.88
N GLU A 358 3.64 -0.21 -11.90
CA GLU A 358 3.22 -0.54 -10.54
C GLU A 358 2.72 0.72 -9.81
N LEU A 359 1.78 0.54 -8.88
CA LEU A 359 1.31 1.56 -7.95
C LEU A 359 1.88 1.26 -6.55
N ASP A 360 1.15 1.46 -5.45
CA ASP A 360 1.61 1.07 -4.12
C ASP A 360 1.35 -0.44 -3.91
N ILE A 361 2.20 -1.08 -3.10
CA ILE A 361 2.22 -2.52 -2.82
C ILE A 361 2.00 -2.82 -1.33
N ASN A 362 1.82 -1.79 -0.49
CA ASN A 362 1.42 -2.04 0.89
C ASN A 362 -0.05 -2.47 0.93
N PRO A 363 -0.41 -3.54 1.67
CA PRO A 363 -1.80 -3.92 1.89
C PRO A 363 -2.69 -2.81 2.48
N ASP A 364 -2.12 -1.82 3.17
CA ASP A 364 -2.82 -0.61 3.65
C ASP A 364 -3.11 0.43 2.56
N TRP A 365 -2.42 0.36 1.41
CA TRP A 365 -2.53 1.34 0.34
C TRP A 365 -3.27 0.79 -0.88
N VAL A 366 -3.05 -0.47 -1.28
CA VAL A 366 -3.75 -1.13 -2.40
C VAL A 366 -5.26 -1.08 -2.23
N SER A 367 -5.95 -0.40 -3.15
CA SER A 367 -7.42 -0.36 -3.20
C SER A 367 -7.93 0.11 -4.56
N PHE A 368 -9.00 -0.54 -5.03
CA PHE A 368 -9.85 -0.07 -6.11
C PHE A 368 -11.30 -0.20 -5.67
N MET A 369 -12.10 0.84 -5.90
CA MET A 369 -13.53 0.82 -5.62
C MET A 369 -14.33 1.28 -6.82
N THR A 370 -15.42 0.59 -7.09
CA THR A 370 -16.52 1.07 -7.95
C THR A 370 -17.59 1.73 -7.10
N TYR A 371 -18.40 2.59 -7.72
CA TYR A 371 -19.46 3.32 -7.03
C TYR A 371 -20.81 3.04 -7.69
N SER A 372 -21.76 2.59 -6.86
CA SER A 372 -23.14 2.33 -7.24
C SER A 372 -24.09 3.31 -6.51
N GLY A 373 -25.40 3.09 -6.57
CA GLY A 373 -26.36 3.90 -5.83
C GLY A 373 -26.59 5.29 -6.45
N SER A 374 -26.77 6.31 -5.61
CA SER A 374 -27.24 7.64 -6.05
C SER A 374 -26.11 8.66 -6.20
N GLN A 375 -26.23 9.63 -7.11
CA GLN A 375 -25.17 10.64 -7.34
C GLN A 375 -24.86 11.54 -6.12
N SER A 376 -25.79 11.67 -5.16
CA SER A 376 -25.60 12.44 -3.92
C SER A 376 -25.12 11.59 -2.74
N LYS A 377 -25.29 10.27 -2.84
CA LYS A 377 -24.85 9.27 -1.86
C LYS A 377 -24.51 8.01 -2.64
N PRO A 378 -23.28 7.95 -3.20
CA PRO A 378 -22.82 6.77 -3.93
C PRO A 378 -22.40 5.70 -2.93
N ASP A 379 -22.74 4.45 -3.22
CA ASP A 379 -22.45 3.29 -2.37
C ASP A 379 -21.17 2.61 -2.92
N PRO A 380 -20.02 2.71 -2.22
CA PRO A 380 -18.74 2.19 -2.70
C PRO A 380 -18.63 0.67 -2.50
N VAL A 381 -18.24 -0.03 -3.55
CA VAL A 381 -17.97 -1.47 -3.58
C VAL A 381 -16.48 -1.69 -3.78
N LYS A 382 -15.89 -2.66 -3.06
CA LYS A 382 -14.47 -3.02 -3.24
C LYS A 382 -14.32 -4.02 -4.39
N LEU A 383 -13.33 -3.84 -5.26
CA LEU A 383 -12.95 -4.83 -6.28
C LEU A 383 -12.63 -6.22 -5.68
N TRP A 384 -12.01 -6.24 -4.50
CA TRP A 384 -11.79 -7.43 -3.68
C TRP A 384 -11.58 -7.05 -2.21
N ASN A 385 -11.49 -8.02 -1.31
CA ASN A 385 -11.39 -7.78 0.13
C ASN A 385 -9.98 -7.33 0.61
N PHE A 386 -9.54 -6.15 0.17
CA PHE A 386 -8.35 -5.45 0.70
C PHE A 386 -8.62 -4.79 2.06
N VAL A 387 -7.57 -4.29 2.73
CA VAL A 387 -7.60 -3.88 4.14
C VAL A 387 -8.51 -2.68 4.43
N GLN A 388 -8.30 -1.57 3.70
CA GLN A 388 -8.98 -0.29 3.95
C GLN A 388 -10.50 -0.39 3.69
N PRO A 389 -11.34 0.43 4.34
CA PRO A 389 -12.79 0.42 4.11
C PRO A 389 -13.14 0.99 2.72
N ALA A 390 -14.28 0.57 2.16
CA ALA A 390 -14.70 0.98 0.81
C ALA A 390 -14.95 2.50 0.69
N ASN A 391 -15.31 3.17 1.79
CA ASN A 391 -15.53 4.62 1.83
C ASN A 391 -14.26 5.44 2.11
N ARG A 392 -13.04 4.87 2.00
CA ARG A 392 -11.79 5.55 2.39
C ARG A 392 -11.55 6.90 1.70
N TYR A 393 -11.97 7.07 0.45
CA TYR A 393 -11.83 8.31 -0.33
C TYR A 393 -13.04 9.24 -0.26
N LEU A 394 -14.08 8.87 0.51
CA LEU A 394 -15.14 9.77 0.94
C LEU A 394 -14.77 10.50 2.25
N GLN A 395 -13.50 10.39 2.65
CA GLN A 395 -12.86 10.94 3.84
C GLN A 395 -11.44 11.38 3.46
N PRO A 396 -10.80 12.30 4.22
CA PRO A 396 -9.44 12.76 3.94
C PRO A 396 -8.45 11.60 3.80
N SER A 397 -7.69 11.56 2.71
CA SER A 397 -6.62 10.58 2.48
C SER A 397 -5.24 11.16 2.72
N SER A 398 -4.37 10.40 3.40
CA SER A 398 -2.96 10.77 3.60
C SER A 398 -2.16 10.71 2.30
N ARG A 399 -2.52 9.78 1.41
CA ARG A 399 -1.87 9.51 0.12
C ARG A 399 -2.70 10.01 -1.06
N ASP A 400 -2.03 10.30 -2.16
CA ASP A 400 -2.68 10.55 -3.44
C ASP A 400 -3.49 9.34 -3.94
N PHE A 401 -4.52 9.63 -4.73
CA PHE A 401 -5.42 8.65 -5.33
C PHE A 401 -6.03 9.20 -6.62
N VAL A 402 -6.61 8.34 -7.44
CA VAL A 402 -7.33 8.74 -8.65
C VAL A 402 -8.82 8.59 -8.43
N SER A 403 -9.58 9.55 -8.94
CA SER A 403 -11.03 9.50 -9.06
C SER A 403 -11.45 9.50 -10.53
N VAL A 404 -12.50 8.72 -10.84
CA VAL A 404 -13.00 8.49 -12.20
C VAL A 404 -14.45 8.92 -12.31
N HIS A 405 -14.76 9.72 -13.31
CA HIS A 405 -16.10 10.29 -13.54
C HIS A 405 -16.59 10.05 -14.97
N LEU A 406 -17.89 9.86 -15.17
CA LEU A 406 -18.47 9.88 -16.52
C LEU A 406 -18.39 11.29 -17.13
N ARG A 407 -17.97 11.40 -18.40
CA ARG A 407 -17.87 12.65 -19.17
C ARG A 407 -19.21 13.12 -19.73
#